data_AF-A0A8X6HBF3-F1
#
_entry.id   AF-A0A8X6HBF3-F1
#
_cell.length_a   1.000
_cell.length_b   1.000
_cell.length_c   1.000
_cell.angle_alpha   90.00
_cell.angle_beta   90.00
_cell.angle_gamma   90.00
#
_symmetry.space_group_name_H-M   'P 1'
#
loop_
_entity.id
_entity.type
_entity.pdbx_description
1 polymer ?
#
loop_
_entity_poly.entity_id
_entity_poly.type
_entity_poly.pdbx_seq_one_letter_code
_entity_poly.pdbx_strand_id
1 'polypeptide(L)' 'IPDWRFPYKISIHPVCMHDQKILRKVRLRHCDPPDTDDDVRIYEYYDAITCSCGVCNSSDTFCDWKGHSSSQKTLHNRDD' A
#
# COMPACT_ATOMS: atom_id res chain seq x y z
N ILE A 1 -37.19 -10.35 -19.08
CA ILE A 1 -36.40 -11.53 -18.65
C ILE A 1 -35.10 -10.97 -18.10
N PRO A 2 -34.80 -11.11 -16.80
CA PRO A 2 -33.53 -10.64 -16.28
C PRO A 2 -32.43 -11.58 -16.78
N ASP A 3 -31.32 -11.02 -17.28
CA ASP A 3 -30.18 -11.80 -17.78
C ASP A 3 -29.58 -12.66 -16.65
N TRP A 4 -30.00 -13.91 -16.60
CA TRP A 4 -29.54 -14.95 -15.67
C TRP A 4 -28.24 -15.62 -16.15
N ARG A 5 -27.69 -15.16 -17.29
CA ARG A 5 -26.40 -15.63 -17.82
C ARG A 5 -25.25 -14.87 -17.17
N PHE A 6 -24.72 -15.44 -16.09
CA PHE A 6 -23.37 -15.17 -15.61
C PHE A 6 -22.36 -15.55 -16.70
N PRO A 7 -21.56 -14.60 -17.20
CA PRO A 7 -20.28 -14.30 -16.54
C PRO A 7 -19.88 -12.81 -16.46
N TYR A 8 -20.76 -11.84 -16.76
CA TYR A 8 -20.32 -10.45 -16.98
C TYR A 8 -20.79 -9.40 -15.96
N LYS A 9 -21.34 -9.79 -14.81
CA LYS A 9 -21.64 -8.81 -13.76
C LYS A 9 -20.34 -8.45 -13.02
N ILE A 10 -19.57 -7.54 -13.59
CA ILE A 10 -18.40 -6.96 -12.93
C ILE A 10 -18.93 -6.06 -11.81
N SER A 11 -18.82 -6.53 -10.56
CA SER A 11 -19.15 -5.72 -9.41
C SER A 11 -18.03 -4.68 -9.20
N ILE A 12 -18.26 -3.45 -9.66
CA ILE A 12 -17.35 -2.33 -9.43
C ILE A 12 -17.76 -1.67 -8.12
N HIS A 13 -17.03 -1.98 -7.05
CA HIS A 13 -17.20 -1.35 -5.74
C HIS A 13 -16.15 -0.24 -5.58
N PRO A 14 -16.54 1.03 -5.50
CA PRO A 14 -15.59 2.10 -5.26
C PRO A 14 -15.02 1.99 -3.85
N VAL A 15 -13.72 2.18 -3.72
CA VAL A 15 -12.96 2.21 -2.46
C VAL A 15 -12.26 3.55 -2.32
N CYS A 16 -11.86 3.90 -1.08
CA CYS A 16 -11.06 5.09 -0.83
C CYS A 16 -9.63 4.84 -1.31
N MET A 17 -9.13 5.71 -2.20
CA MET A 17 -7.79 5.64 -2.75
C MET A 17 -7.07 6.97 -2.57
N HIS A 18 -5.73 6.92 -2.53
CA HIS A 18 -4.91 8.12 -2.66
C HIS A 18 -5.08 8.69 -4.08
N ASP A 19 -5.56 9.92 -4.17
CA ASP A 19 -5.85 10.62 -5.42
C ASP A 19 -4.62 11.37 -5.92
N GLN A 20 -4.13 12.33 -5.12
CA GLN A 20 -2.83 12.96 -5.30
C GLN A 20 -1.84 12.42 -4.29
N LYS A 21 -0.63 12.08 -4.77
CA LYS A 21 0.45 11.51 -3.95
C LYS A 21 1.70 12.36 -4.08
N ILE A 22 2.51 12.39 -3.03
CA ILE A 22 3.82 13.02 -3.04
C ILE A 22 4.88 12.06 -2.52
N LEU A 23 6.02 12.01 -3.20
CA LEU A 23 7.18 11.25 -2.74
C LEU A 23 7.84 11.99 -1.57
N ARG A 24 7.96 11.32 -0.44
CA ARG A 24 8.65 11.79 0.75
C ARG A 24 9.92 10.97 0.95
N LYS A 25 10.95 11.63 1.49
CA LYS A 25 12.20 10.99 1.88
C LYS A 25 12.42 11.20 3.36
N VAL A 26 12.76 10.14 4.08
CA VAL A 26 13.09 10.20 5.50
C VAL A 26 14.41 9.50 5.76
N ARG A 27 15.20 10.07 6.66
CA ARG A 27 16.47 9.47 7.08
C ARG A 27 16.21 8.47 8.21
N LEU A 28 16.51 7.20 7.95
CA LEU A 28 16.44 6.11 8.92
C LEU A 28 17.49 6.32 10.01
N ARG A 29 17.10 6.00 11.25
CA ARG A 29 17.95 6.07 12.44
C ARG A 29 18.29 4.66 12.89
N HIS A 30 19.50 4.48 13.45
CA HIS A 30 19.97 3.19 13.99
C HIS A 30 20.02 2.06 12.93
N CYS A 31 20.63 2.35 11.78
CA CYS A 31 20.98 1.31 10.81
C CYS A 31 22.17 0.49 11.34
N ASP A 32 22.15 -0.83 11.16
CA ASP A 32 23.26 -1.72 11.48
C ASP A 32 23.87 -2.29 10.18
N PRO A 33 25.20 -2.16 9.97
CA PRO A 33 26.18 -1.54 10.86
C PRO A 33 26.08 0.00 10.88
N PRO A 34 26.58 0.67 11.94
CA PRO A 34 26.35 2.10 12.17
C PRO A 34 26.97 3.02 11.11
N ASP A 35 28.00 2.54 10.40
CA ASP A 35 28.72 3.20 9.31
C ASP A 35 28.11 2.97 7.92
N THR A 36 26.88 2.44 7.86
CA THR A 36 26.11 2.31 6.61
C THR A 36 26.05 3.66 5.87
N ASP A 37 26.33 3.60 4.57
CA ASP A 37 26.36 4.74 3.64
C ASP A 37 25.06 5.56 3.71
N ASP A 38 25.21 6.88 3.62
CA ASP A 38 24.15 7.84 3.83
C ASP A 38 23.01 7.67 2.82
N ASP A 39 23.31 7.24 1.60
CA ASP A 39 22.34 6.98 0.54
C ASP A 39 21.41 5.82 0.92
N VAL A 40 21.92 4.80 1.61
CA VAL A 40 21.14 3.64 2.07
C VAL A 40 20.25 3.99 3.26
N ARG A 41 20.56 5.07 3.98
CA ARG A 41 19.76 5.56 5.11
C ARG A 41 18.54 6.36 4.66
N ILE A 42 18.40 6.64 3.37
CA ILE A 42 17.26 7.38 2.83
C ILE A 42 16.16 6.39 2.46
N TYR A 43 15.04 6.45 3.17
CA TYR A 43 13.84 5.70 2.83
C TYR A 43 12.84 6.61 2.12
N GLU A 44 12.30 6.13 1.00
CA GLU A 44 11.33 6.85 0.20
C GLU A 44 9.95 6.19 0.29
N TYR A 45 8.91 7.00 0.47
CA TYR A 45 7.53 6.52 0.50
C TYR A 45 6.57 7.55 -0.10
N TYR A 46 5.43 7.08 -0.59
CA TYR A 46 4.37 7.96 -1.08
C TYR A 46 3.43 8.35 0.06
N ASP A 47 3.19 9.64 0.18
CA ASP A 47 2.24 10.23 1.13
C ASP A 47 1.03 10.78 0.37
N ALA A 48 -0.16 10.70 0.95
CA ALA A 48 -1.39 11.14 0.32
C ALA A 48 -1.59 12.66 0.54
N ILE A 49 -1.70 13.42 -0.55
CA ILE A 49 -2.11 14.83 -0.48
C ILE A 49 -3.64 14.91 -0.43
N THR A 50 -4.32 14.13 -1.27
CA THR A 50 -5.78 14.06 -1.34
C THR A 50 -6.24 12.61 -1.48
N CYS A 51 -7.50 12.35 -1.15
CA CYS A 51 -8.14 11.06 -1.32
C CYS A 51 -9.40 11.19 -2.18
N SER A 52 -9.71 10.16 -2.95
CA SER A 52 -10.93 10.09 -3.76
C SER A 52 -11.49 8.66 -3.75
N CYS A 53 -12.80 8.54 -3.95
CA CYS A 53 -13.45 7.23 -4.09
C CYS A 53 -13.39 6.79 -5.55
N GLY A 54 -12.85 5.61 -5.81
CA GLY A 54 -12.68 5.10 -7.16
C GLY A 54 -12.45 3.59 -7.20
N VAL A 55 -12.15 3.07 -8.39
CA VAL A 55 -11.74 1.66 -8.52
C VAL A 55 -10.34 1.51 -7.91
N CYS A 56 -10.13 0.45 -7.13
CA CYS A 56 -8.81 0.17 -6.57
C CYS A 56 -7.80 -0.04 -7.70
N ASN A 57 -6.70 0.71 -7.66
CA ASN A 57 -5.62 0.56 -8.62
C ASN A 57 -4.59 -0.47 -8.11
N SER A 58 -4.62 -1.67 -8.68
CA SER A 58 -3.68 -2.74 -8.30
C SER A 58 -2.26 -2.54 -8.84
N SER A 59 -2.01 -1.53 -9.66
CA SER A 59 -0.65 -1.24 -10.15
C SER A 59 0.27 -0.69 -9.07
N ASP A 60 -0.29 0.01 -8.08
CA ASP A 60 0.47 0.73 -7.05
C ASP A 60 -0.06 0.51 -5.63
N THR A 61 -1.15 -0.25 -5.48
CA THR A 61 -1.82 -0.50 -4.21
C THR A 61 -2.20 -1.97 -4.10
N PHE A 62 -2.00 -2.57 -2.93
CA PHE A 62 -2.49 -3.93 -2.65
C PHE A 62 -4.00 -3.91 -2.40
N CYS A 63 -4.77 -4.28 -3.41
CA CYS A 63 -6.23 -4.32 -3.38
C CYS A 63 -6.77 -5.60 -2.72
N ASP A 64 -6.50 -5.77 -1.43
CA ASP A 64 -7.05 -6.88 -0.62
C ASP A 64 -8.10 -6.35 0.38
N TRP A 65 -9.10 -7.17 0.67
CA TRP A 65 -10.14 -6.88 1.66
C TRP A 65 -9.62 -7.02 3.09
N LYS A 66 -8.56 -7.80 3.29
CA LYS A 66 -7.90 -7.95 4.59
C LYS A 66 -7.03 -6.73 4.83
N GLY A 67 -7.50 -5.84 5.70
CA GLY A 67 -6.78 -4.63 6.08
C GLY A 67 -5.42 -4.95 6.69
N HIS A 68 -4.38 -4.95 5.87
CA HIS A 68 -3.01 -4.78 6.34
C HIS A 68 -2.89 -3.33 6.82
N SER A 69 -3.17 -3.12 8.10
CA SER A 69 -2.82 -1.86 8.75
C SER A 69 -1.33 -1.64 8.55
N SER A 70 -0.96 -0.46 8.03
CA SER A 70 0.44 -0.02 7.87
C SER A 70 1.24 -0.04 9.18
N SER A 71 0.57 -0.24 10.32
CA SER A 71 1.17 -0.38 11.65
C SER A 71 1.33 -1.84 12.12
N GLN A 72 1.18 -2.85 11.25
CA GLN A 72 1.46 -4.23 11.66
C GLN A 72 2.97 -4.45 11.85
N LYS A 73 3.41 -4.22 13.09
CA LYS A 73 4.52 -4.97 13.69
C LYS A 73 4.20 -6.46 13.54
N THR A 74 4.91 -7.13 12.64
CA THR A 74 5.03 -8.58 12.71
C THR A 74 6.49 -8.96 12.48
N LEU A 75 7.28 -8.85 13.54
CA LEU A 75 8.36 -9.81 13.78
C LEU A 75 7.66 -11.16 13.95
N HIS A 76 7.52 -11.91 12.86
CA HIS A 76 7.22 -13.33 12.95
C HIS A 76 8.54 -14.07 12.75
N ASN A 77 9.23 -14.37 13.86
CA ASN A 77 10.19 -15.46 13.87
C ASN A 77 9.45 -16.71 13.40
N ARG A 78 9.85 -17.25 12.26
CA ARG A 78 9.55 -18.63 11.91
C ARG A 78 10.70 -19.47 12.47
N ASP A 79 10.60 -19.78 13.76
CA ASP A 79 11.32 -20.90 14.36
C ASP A 79 10.29 -22.03 14.52
N ASP A 80 10.29 -22.94 13.53
CA ASP A 80 10.09 -24.40 13.65
C ASP A 80 10.23 -25.05 12.26
#